data_AF-A0A0L6JF98-F1
#
_entry.id   AF-A0A0L6JF98-F1
#
_cell.length_a   1.000
_cell.length_b   1.000
_cell.length_c   1.000
_cell.angle_alpha   90.00
_cell.angle_beta   90.00
_cell.angle_gamma   90.00
#
_symmetry.space_group_name_H-M   'P 1'
#
loop_
_entity.id
_entity.type
_entity.pdbx_description
1 polymer ?
#
loop_
_entity_poly.entity_id
_entity_poly.type
_entity_poly.pdbx_seq_one_letter_code
_entity_poly.pdbx_strand_id
1 'polypeptide(L)'
;MATGSEANQDYIRSLGATPVVYGPGLVERLERAHSGLFDASIDMAGTDEGTKASLARVRPEGIIWSITALQPSSPRGMPTWRRRDPRSVERVAAAIVAGDLRWEVSATYPFEDAPKAYAAILQRHVRGKGVLTFDAVRPLVLG
;
A
#
# COMPACT_ATOMS: atom_id res chain seq x y z
N MET A 1 -5.92 2.27 12.09
CA MET A 1 -4.88 1.28 12.49
C MET A 1 -4.28 0.69 11.23
N ALA A 2 -3.00 0.32 11.23
CA ALA A 2 -2.35 -0.30 10.07
C ALA A 2 -1.36 -1.37 10.51
N THR A 3 -1.23 -2.42 9.67
CA THR A 3 -0.32 -3.53 9.91
C THR A 3 0.92 -3.41 9.03
N GLY A 4 2.07 -3.85 9.55
CA GLY A 4 3.34 -3.84 8.79
C GLY A 4 4.45 -4.58 9.51
N SER A 5 5.63 -4.64 8.90
CA SER A 5 6.82 -5.22 9.53
C SER A 5 7.26 -4.42 10.77
N GLU A 6 8.08 -5.04 11.62
CA GLU A 6 8.70 -4.39 12.78
C GLU A 6 9.48 -3.14 12.37
N ALA A 7 10.25 -3.22 11.28
CA ALA A 7 11.01 -2.09 10.74
C ALA A 7 10.15 -0.90 10.28
N ASN A 8 8.85 -1.10 10.05
CA ASN A 8 7.94 -0.07 9.55
C ASN A 8 7.03 0.55 10.62
N GLN A 9 7.13 0.14 11.89
CA GLN A 9 6.21 0.61 12.93
C GLN A 9 6.31 2.13 13.17
N ASP A 10 7.52 2.67 13.19
CA ASP A 10 7.73 4.12 13.36
C ASP A 10 7.24 4.91 12.14
N TYR A 11 7.42 4.35 10.95
CA TYR A 11 6.91 4.96 9.73
C TYR A 11 5.38 5.00 9.71
N ILE A 12 4.71 3.89 10.04
CA ILE A 12 3.25 3.84 10.17
C ILE A 12 2.75 4.88 11.18
N ARG A 13 3.45 5.02 12.32
CA ARG A 13 3.11 6.06 13.31
C ARG A 13 3.26 7.46 12.75
N SER A 14 4.31 7.71 11.96
CA SER A 14 4.54 9.02 11.31
C SER A 14 3.45 9.39 10.29
N LEU A 15 2.71 8.39 9.77
CA LEU A 15 1.56 8.57 8.89
C LEU A 15 0.24 8.77 9.66
N GLY A 16 0.27 8.79 10.99
CA GLY A 16 -0.90 9.02 11.84
C GLY A 16 -1.72 7.77 12.17
N ALA A 17 -1.24 6.57 11.82
CA ALA A 17 -1.93 5.32 12.14
C ALA A 17 -1.33 4.66 13.39
N THR A 18 -2.18 4.01 14.20
CA THR A 18 -1.72 3.08 15.24
C THR A 18 -1.05 1.87 14.58
N PRO A 19 0.26 1.63 14.83
CA PRO A 19 0.99 0.56 14.18
C PRO A 19 0.79 -0.76 14.91
N VAL A 20 0.61 -1.84 14.15
CA VAL A 20 0.59 -3.22 14.65
C VAL A 20 1.51 -4.07 13.78
N VAL A 21 2.40 -4.85 14.39
CA VAL A 21 3.27 -5.76 13.64
C VAL A 21 2.39 -6.82 12.94
N TYR A 22 2.63 -7.17 11.69
CA TYR A 22 1.92 -8.27 11.01
C TYR A 22 2.53 -9.66 11.33
N GLY A 23 1.97 -10.74 10.78
CA GLY A 23 2.47 -12.12 10.98
C GLY A 23 1.72 -12.88 12.07
N PRO A 24 2.21 -14.07 12.49
CA PRO A 24 1.47 -14.98 13.37
C PRO A 24 0.95 -14.33 14.66
N GLY A 25 -0.32 -14.60 14.98
CA GLY A 25 -0.99 -14.02 16.15
C GLY A 25 -1.51 -12.60 15.90
N LEU A 26 -1.84 -12.28 14.65
CA LEU A 26 -2.30 -10.93 14.28
C LEU A 26 -3.66 -10.61 14.88
N VAL A 27 -4.56 -11.58 14.93
CA VAL A 27 -5.91 -11.40 15.49
C VAL A 27 -5.83 -10.94 16.94
N GLU A 28 -5.06 -11.64 17.77
CA GLU A 28 -4.93 -11.36 19.20
C GLU A 28 -4.25 -10.01 19.45
N ARG A 29 -3.27 -9.64 18.60
CA ARG A 29 -2.63 -8.32 18.68
C ARG A 29 -3.60 -7.20 18.30
N LEU A 30 -4.45 -7.39 17.29
CA LEU A 30 -5.48 -6.43 16.92
C LEU A 30 -6.56 -6.31 18.00
N GLU A 31 -6.98 -7.41 18.62
CA GLU A 31 -7.93 -7.40 19.75
C GLU A 31 -7.40 -6.62 20.94
N ARG A 32 -6.12 -6.82 21.30
CA ARG A 32 -5.48 -6.06 22.39
C ARG A 32 -5.36 -4.58 22.07
N ALA A 33 -5.10 -4.23 20.80
CA ALA A 33 -4.92 -2.85 20.37
C ALA A 33 -6.26 -2.11 20.14
N HIS A 34 -7.34 -2.85 19.85
CA HIS A 34 -8.67 -2.31 19.62
C HIS A 34 -9.73 -3.35 19.99
N SER A 35 -10.49 -3.08 21.05
CA SER A 35 -11.52 -4.00 21.57
C SER A 35 -12.73 -4.14 20.65
N GLY A 36 -13.06 -3.09 19.88
CA GLY A 36 -14.18 -3.09 18.94
C GLY A 36 -13.90 -3.85 17.63
N LEU A 37 -14.94 -4.02 16.81
CA LEU A 37 -14.79 -4.49 15.43
C LEU A 37 -14.53 -3.31 14.50
N PHE A 38 -13.72 -3.54 13.47
CA PHE A 38 -13.47 -2.56 12.42
C PHE A 38 -14.64 -2.50 11.44
N ASP A 39 -14.91 -1.31 10.92
CA ASP A 39 -15.90 -1.13 9.85
C ASP A 39 -15.39 -1.65 8.50
N ALA A 40 -14.08 -1.59 8.27
CA ALA A 40 -13.46 -2.02 7.03
C ALA A 40 -12.01 -2.50 7.20
N SER A 41 -11.56 -3.33 6.25
CA SER A 41 -10.17 -3.73 6.05
C SER A 41 -9.78 -3.59 4.58
N ILE A 42 -8.55 -3.11 4.34
CA ILE A 42 -7.91 -3.04 3.03
C ILE A 42 -6.63 -3.87 3.08
N ASP A 43 -6.69 -5.08 2.51
CA ASP A 43 -5.56 -5.98 2.41
C ASP A 43 -4.75 -5.72 1.13
N MET A 44 -3.48 -5.35 1.34
CA MET A 44 -2.49 -5.13 0.29
C MET A 44 -1.34 -6.13 0.35
N ALA A 45 -1.33 -7.02 1.35
CA ALA A 45 -0.30 -8.02 1.56
C ALA A 45 -0.71 -9.38 0.98
N GLY A 46 -2.00 -9.73 1.06
CA GLY A 46 -2.54 -10.97 0.50
C GLY A 46 -2.13 -12.22 1.25
N THR A 47 -1.66 -12.08 2.49
CA THR A 47 -1.29 -13.20 3.35
C THR A 47 -2.54 -13.85 3.95
N ASP A 48 -2.51 -15.17 4.15
CA ASP A 48 -3.60 -15.89 4.85
C ASP A 48 -3.89 -15.30 6.23
N GLU A 49 -2.84 -14.92 6.97
CA GLU A 49 -2.95 -14.30 8.29
C GLU A 49 -3.70 -12.95 8.23
N GLY A 50 -3.36 -12.09 7.26
CA GLY A 50 -4.06 -10.83 7.03
C GLY A 50 -5.54 -11.03 6.62
N THR A 51 -5.81 -12.06 5.83
CA THR A 51 -7.18 -12.44 5.47
C THR A 51 -7.97 -12.92 6.69
N LYS A 52 -7.40 -13.81 7.51
CA LYS A 52 -8.01 -14.29 8.77
C LYS A 52 -8.28 -13.14 9.73
N ALA A 53 -7.31 -12.25 9.92
CA ALA A 53 -7.46 -11.06 10.75
C ALA A 53 -8.60 -10.16 10.28
N SER A 54 -8.71 -9.93 8.96
CA SER A 54 -9.80 -9.15 8.38
C SER A 54 -11.16 -9.80 8.63
N LEU A 55 -11.28 -11.11 8.42
CA LEU A 55 -12.53 -11.85 8.63
C LEU A 55 -12.98 -11.87 10.10
N ALA A 56 -12.03 -11.98 11.03
CA ALA A 56 -12.29 -12.03 12.46
C ALA A 56 -12.61 -10.66 13.07
N ARG A 57 -11.96 -9.59 12.58
CA ARG A 57 -12.01 -8.26 13.22
C ARG A 57 -12.85 -7.24 12.47
N VAL A 58 -13.27 -7.49 11.23
CA VAL A 58 -14.25 -6.63 10.53
C VAL A 58 -15.66 -7.09 10.85
N ARG A 59 -16.52 -6.15 11.23
CA ARG A 59 -17.94 -6.40 11.57
C ARG A 59 -18.68 -7.16 10.46
N PRO A 60 -19.74 -7.93 10.75
CA PRO A 60 -20.44 -8.76 9.77
C PRO A 60 -20.81 -8.01 8.47
N GLU A 61 -21.33 -6.80 8.60
CA GLU A 61 -21.76 -5.86 7.57
C GLU A 61 -20.65 -4.90 7.09
N GLY A 62 -19.41 -5.14 7.54
CA GLY A 62 -18.24 -4.36 7.18
C GLY A 62 -17.63 -4.75 5.83
N ILE A 63 -16.69 -3.93 5.36
CA ILE A 63 -16.08 -4.07 4.05
C ILE A 63 -14.71 -4.75 4.18
N ILE A 64 -14.49 -5.86 3.48
CA ILE A 64 -13.16 -6.48 3.35
C ILE A 64 -12.73 -6.39 1.90
N TRP A 65 -11.70 -5.60 1.63
CA TRP A 65 -11.21 -5.30 0.29
C TRP A 65 -9.79 -5.82 0.13
N SER A 66 -9.49 -6.49 -0.99
CA SER A 66 -8.13 -6.97 -1.27
C SER A 66 -7.73 -6.72 -2.72
N ILE A 67 -6.51 -6.20 -2.92
CA ILE A 67 -5.91 -6.03 -4.26
C ILE A 67 -5.14 -7.26 -4.73
N THR A 68 -4.90 -8.23 -3.85
CA THR A 68 -4.09 -9.42 -4.13
C THR A 68 -4.94 -10.66 -4.38
N ALA A 69 -6.20 -10.66 -3.94
CA ALA A 69 -7.10 -11.79 -4.10
C ALA A 69 -7.90 -11.68 -5.41
N LEU A 70 -7.44 -12.35 -6.48
CA LEU A 70 -8.25 -12.58 -7.69
C LEU A 70 -9.49 -13.43 -7.39
N GLN A 71 -9.36 -14.37 -6.44
CA GLN A 71 -10.46 -15.09 -5.81
C GLN A 71 -10.26 -15.06 -4.30
N PRO A 72 -11.04 -14.27 -3.55
CA PRO A 72 -10.92 -14.26 -2.11
C PRO A 72 -11.32 -15.61 -1.53
N SER A 73 -10.55 -16.08 -0.55
CA SER A 73 -10.80 -17.34 0.17
C SER A 73 -12.09 -17.31 1.02
N SER A 74 -12.78 -16.17 1.05
CA SER A 74 -14.07 -15.97 1.71
C SER A 74 -15.01 -15.17 0.80
N PRO A 75 -16.32 -15.52 0.78
CA PRO A 75 -17.33 -14.73 0.07
C PRO A 75 -17.51 -13.31 0.63
N ARG A 76 -16.97 -13.00 1.82
CA ARG A 76 -16.97 -11.65 2.40
C ARG A 76 -15.84 -10.77 1.84
N GLY A 77 -14.80 -11.37 1.29
CA GLY A 77 -13.73 -10.63 0.62
C GLY A 77 -14.22 -10.17 -0.75
N MET A 78 -14.06 -8.89 -1.06
CA MET A 78 -14.34 -8.37 -2.40
C MET A 78 -13.03 -8.26 -3.18
N PRO A 79 -12.88 -8.97 -4.31
CA PRO A 79 -11.75 -8.72 -5.20
C PRO A 79 -11.92 -7.32 -5.77
N THR A 80 -10.83 -6.59 -5.91
CA THR A 80 -10.88 -5.29 -6.56
C THR A 80 -10.18 -5.26 -7.88
N TRP A 81 -10.85 -4.62 -8.83
CA TRP A 81 -10.26 -4.21 -10.09
C TRP A 81 -10.21 -2.69 -10.10
N ARG A 82 -9.00 -2.12 -10.20
CA ARG A 82 -8.86 -0.66 -10.35
C ARG A 82 -9.15 -0.30 -11.80
N ARG A 83 -10.27 0.40 -12.06
CA ARG A 83 -10.46 1.08 -13.34
C ARG A 83 -9.52 2.29 -13.39
N ARG A 84 -8.66 2.35 -14.41
CA ARG A 84 -7.82 3.52 -14.66
C ARG A 84 -8.75 4.70 -15.00
N ASP A 85 -8.67 5.75 -14.19
CA ASP A 85 -9.50 6.95 -14.30
C ASP A 85 -8.59 8.19 -14.15
N PRO A 86 -8.43 9.01 -15.22
CA PRO A 86 -7.61 10.22 -15.17
C PRO A 86 -7.98 11.17 -14.02
N ARG A 87 -9.27 11.29 -13.71
CA ARG A 87 -9.75 12.15 -12.61
C ARG A 87 -9.22 11.70 -11.25
N SER A 88 -9.01 10.39 -11.08
CA SER A 88 -8.42 9.85 -9.86
C SER A 88 -6.94 10.21 -9.74
N VAL A 89 -6.21 10.27 -10.86
CA VAL A 89 -4.81 10.72 -10.88
C VAL A 89 -4.72 12.21 -10.56
N GLU A 90 -5.58 13.04 -11.17
CA GLU A 90 -5.66 14.48 -10.89
C GLU A 90 -5.91 14.77 -9.42
N ARG A 91 -6.86 14.07 -8.78
CA ARG A 91 -7.13 14.23 -7.34
C ARG A 91 -5.92 13.89 -6.48
N VAL A 92 -5.21 12.80 -6.78
CA VAL A 92 -4.00 12.42 -6.04
C VAL A 92 -2.90 13.46 -6.23
N ALA A 93 -2.68 13.94 -7.46
CA ALA A 93 -1.70 14.98 -7.73
C ALA A 93 -2.01 16.29 -6.98
N ALA A 94 -3.29 16.71 -6.99
CA ALA A 94 -3.74 17.89 -6.24
C ALA A 94 -3.52 17.73 -4.73
N ALA A 95 -3.83 16.57 -4.15
CA ALA A 95 -3.59 16.29 -2.74
C ALA A 95 -2.10 16.30 -2.36
N ILE A 96 -1.21 15.88 -3.27
CA ILE A 96 0.24 15.97 -3.08
C ILE A 96 0.68 17.44 -3.07
N VAL A 97 0.21 18.24 -4.03
CA VAL A 97 0.53 19.68 -4.10
C VAL A 97 0.00 20.43 -2.87
N ALA A 98 -1.19 20.06 -2.39
CA ALA A 98 -1.78 20.63 -1.18
C ALA A 98 -1.08 20.19 0.12
N GLY A 99 -0.24 19.15 0.07
CA GLY A 99 0.43 18.58 1.25
C GLY A 99 -0.42 17.58 2.05
N ASP A 100 -1.65 17.30 1.60
CA ASP A 100 -2.56 16.32 2.20
C ASP A 100 -2.07 14.88 2.02
N LEU A 101 -1.32 14.63 0.93
CA LEU A 101 -0.71 13.33 0.63
C LEU A 101 0.80 13.47 0.48
N ARG A 102 1.54 12.67 1.23
CA ARG A 102 3.00 12.58 1.10
C ARG A 102 3.39 11.46 0.13
N TRP A 103 4.20 11.81 -0.85
CA TRP A 103 4.77 10.85 -1.80
C TRP A 103 6.27 10.64 -1.50
N GLU A 104 6.64 9.47 -0.99
CA GLU A 104 8.03 9.15 -0.67
C GLU A 104 8.76 8.63 -1.92
N VAL A 105 9.74 9.39 -2.42
CA VAL A 105 10.72 8.91 -3.40
C VAL A 105 11.87 8.29 -2.62
N SER A 106 12.07 6.99 -2.80
CA SER A 106 13.03 6.20 -2.04
C SER A 106 14.41 6.15 -2.69
N ALA A 107 14.45 6.29 -4.01
CA ALA A 107 15.65 6.34 -4.82
C ALA A 107 15.32 6.94 -6.18
N THR A 108 16.32 7.59 -6.77
CA THR A 108 16.26 8.13 -8.13
C THR A 108 17.40 7.52 -8.93
N TYR A 109 17.09 7.02 -10.12
CA TYR A 109 18.06 6.46 -11.05
C TYR A 109 17.92 7.15 -12.40
N PRO A 110 19.02 7.50 -13.08
CA PRO A 110 18.95 7.80 -14.50
C PRO A 110 18.31 6.63 -15.27
N PHE A 111 17.64 6.91 -16.38
CA PHE A 111 16.92 5.88 -17.14
C PHE A 111 17.85 4.77 -17.64
N GLU A 112 19.09 5.08 -17.99
CA GLU A 112 20.13 4.11 -18.35
C GLU A 112 20.46 3.11 -17.23
N ASP A 113 20.18 3.49 -15.97
CA ASP A 113 20.35 2.65 -14.79
C ASP A 113 19.07 1.88 -14.41
N ALA A 114 18.08 1.80 -15.30
CA ALA A 114 16.87 0.99 -15.10
C ALA A 114 17.13 -0.46 -14.64
N PRO A 115 18.17 -1.19 -15.14
CA PRO A 115 18.49 -2.51 -14.62
C PRO A 115 18.87 -2.50 -13.13
N LYS A 116 19.62 -1.48 -12.68
CA LYS A 116 19.98 -1.32 -11.25
C LYS A 116 18.75 -0.97 -10.41
N ALA A 117 17.91 -0.05 -10.90
CA ALA A 117 16.65 0.32 -10.26
C ALA A 117 15.74 -0.92 -10.08
N TYR A 118 15.66 -1.76 -11.11
CA TYR A 118 14.88 -2.99 -11.07
C TYR A 118 15.47 -4.02 -10.08
N ALA A 119 16.79 -4.20 -10.07
CA ALA A 119 17.46 -5.07 -9.11
C ALA A 119 17.20 -4.63 -7.65
N ALA A 120 17.15 -3.33 -7.37
CA ALA A 120 16.81 -2.81 -6.05
C ALA A 120 15.36 -3.15 -5.62
N ILE A 121 14.40 -3.09 -6.54
CA ILE A 121 13.00 -3.47 -6.26
C ILE A 121 12.90 -4.96 -5.85
N LEU A 122 13.67 -5.82 -6.51
CA LEU A 122 13.66 -7.27 -6.22
C LEU A 122 14.17 -7.61 -4.82
N GLN A 123 14.93 -6.73 -4.17
CA GLN A 123 15.38 -6.91 -2.79
C GLN A 123 14.25 -6.75 -1.76
N ARG A 124 13.06 -6.26 -2.15
CA ARG A 124 11.84 -6.15 -1.29
C ARG A 124 11.99 -5.31 0.00
N HIS A 125 13.03 -4.49 0.11
CA HIS A 125 13.26 -3.59 1.26
C HIS A 125 12.97 -2.11 0.94
N VAL A 126 12.37 -1.83 -0.21
CA VAL A 126 12.14 -0.45 -0.63
C VAL A 126 10.93 0.13 0.10
N ARG A 127 11.13 1.24 0.81
CA ARG A 127 10.05 2.06 1.38
C ARG A 127 9.83 3.29 0.50
N GLY A 128 8.72 3.33 -0.23
CA GLY A 128 8.41 4.41 -1.18
C GLY A 128 8.51 3.99 -2.64
N LYS A 129 8.80 4.95 -3.53
CA LYS A 129 8.87 4.75 -4.98
C LYS A 129 10.28 4.99 -5.51
N GLY A 130 10.77 4.05 -6.32
CA GLY A 130 11.93 4.28 -7.19
C GLY A 130 11.50 5.10 -8.41
N VAL A 131 12.26 6.15 -8.73
CA VAL A 131 12.00 7.03 -9.88
C VAL A 131 13.10 6.85 -10.92
N LEU A 132 12.70 6.75 -12.19
CA LEU A 132 13.62 6.89 -13.31
C LEU A 132 13.58 8.33 -13.82
N THR A 133 14.74 8.96 -13.95
CA THR A 133 14.88 10.28 -14.54
C THR A 133 15.39 10.16 -15.96
N PHE A 134 14.80 10.94 -16.85
CA PHE A 134 15.35 11.18 -18.16
C PHE A 134 16.07 12.53 -18.09
N ASP A 135 17.26 12.62 -18.68
CA ASP A 135 17.80 13.94 -19.00
C ASP A 135 16.77 14.68 -19.85
N ALA A 136 16.59 15.99 -19.60
CA ALA A 136 15.61 16.80 -20.31
C ALA A 136 15.84 16.65 -21.82
N VAL A 137 14.99 15.86 -22.49
CA VAL A 137 15.10 15.61 -23.91
C VAL A 137 14.87 16.94 -24.62
N ARG A 138 15.86 17.40 -25.41
CA ARG A 138 15.66 18.47 -26.40
C ARG A 138 14.37 18.17 -27.16
N PRO A 139 13.48 19.15 -27.39
CA PRO A 139 12.17 18.89 -27.95
C PRO A 139 12.26 17.99 -29.19
N LEU A 140 11.50 16.89 -29.17
CA LEU A 140 11.29 16.03 -30.33
C LEU A 140 10.67 16.89 -31.43
N VAL A 141 11.49 17.32 -32.39
CA VAL A 141 10.99 17.87 -33.66
C VAL A 141 10.49 16.67 -34.46
N LEU A 142 9.18 16.46 -34.44
CA LEU A 142 8.53 15.58 -35.41
C LEU A 142 8.54 16.32 -36.74
N GLY A 143 9.38 15.85 -37.67
CA GLY A 143 9.39 16.26 -39.08
C GLY A 143 8.35 15.50 -39.89
#